data_AF-A0A7Y5L4S9-F1
#
_entry.id   AF-A0A7Y5L4S9-F1
#
_cell.length_a   1.000
_cell.length_b   1.000
_cell.length_c   1.000
_cell.angle_alpha   90.00
_cell.angle_beta   90.00
_cell.angle_gamma   90.00
#
_symmetry.space_group_name_H-M   'P 1'
#
loop_
_entity.id
_entity.type
_entity.pdbx_description
1 polymer ?
#
loop_
_entity_poly.entity_id
_entity_poly.type
_entity_poly.pdbx_seq_one_letter_code
_entity_poly.pdbx_strand_id
1 'polypeptide(L)'
;MRGQQDSYKRLNDFRETEIIISGLREAIRLEKSLCEKAALYNKLITLLLRYGDTEFFKANFSEFTDDFTSSVELYPVQGRDPAESETFLRNAEQIINFFPGLNEGRLPQITEEKLLQLNKLYDTLQGDSAPSEKLRTVLYFPVIEQKDNLRICSYLETINVRIIGSDNPTSFLIYPGENTTDPKLKKQVEKAFSAAQKLALRGRKNDSKRYEVIVTFVNSRAEYTGDSFGLLLTLQFYLELSRIYYPALNLRPEVNMCLTGGIDEDGKVTKIGSELINTKLEAAALSDSEYIIIPKEDHKELGYPEYFSTDGYPQRKLNILGITSPDEILNRRDLIVIEKKPLRRRILEASVRHSRTVLLSVILVLLTVIFLSFRSDHNPAEVSFKNNVA
;
A
#
# COMPACT_ATOMS: atom_id res chain seq x y z
N MET A 1 -17.21 -59.54 13.37
CA MET A 1 -18.26 -58.53 13.17
C MET A 1 -17.83 -57.09 13.51
N ARG A 2 -17.15 -56.81 14.65
CA ARG A 2 -16.62 -55.46 14.95
C ARG A 2 -15.69 -54.86 13.87
N GLY A 3 -14.75 -55.64 13.33
CA GLY A 3 -13.82 -55.14 12.29
C GLY A 3 -14.45 -54.76 10.94
N GLN A 4 -15.61 -55.35 10.59
CA GLN A 4 -16.35 -54.94 9.38
C GLN A 4 -17.10 -53.63 9.62
N GLN A 5 -17.73 -53.45 10.78
CA GLN A 5 -18.40 -52.18 11.12
C GLN A 5 -17.42 -51.00 11.18
N ASP A 6 -16.21 -51.20 11.73
CA ASP A 6 -15.18 -50.16 11.75
C ASP A 6 -14.65 -49.82 10.35
N SER A 7 -14.56 -50.82 9.45
CA SER A 7 -14.14 -50.59 8.07
C SER A 7 -15.20 -49.85 7.26
N TYR A 8 -16.49 -50.17 7.44
CA TYR A 8 -17.59 -49.48 6.77
C TYR A 8 -17.74 -48.04 7.26
N LYS A 9 -17.56 -47.79 8.57
CA LYS A 9 -17.59 -46.45 9.13
C LYS A 9 -16.48 -45.57 8.56
N ARG A 10 -15.24 -46.06 8.53
CA ARG A 10 -14.11 -45.33 7.92
C ARG A 10 -14.32 -45.04 6.43
N LEU A 11 -14.93 -45.97 5.70
CA LEU A 11 -15.20 -45.78 4.27
C LEU A 11 -16.26 -44.71 4.01
N ASN A 12 -17.31 -44.65 4.85
CA ASN A 12 -18.32 -43.60 4.77
C ASN A 12 -17.74 -42.22 5.16
N ASP A 13 -16.97 -42.16 6.25
CA ASP A 13 -16.31 -40.93 6.70
C ASP A 13 -15.35 -40.38 5.62
N PHE A 14 -14.66 -41.27 4.90
CA PHE A 14 -13.80 -40.90 3.78
C PHE A 14 -14.60 -40.32 2.59
N ARG A 15 -15.69 -40.98 2.17
CA ARG A 15 -16.54 -40.50 1.07
C ARG A 15 -17.18 -39.14 1.36
N GLU A 16 -17.68 -38.95 2.57
CA GLU A 16 -18.24 -37.65 2.98
C GLU A 16 -17.19 -36.54 2.89
N THR A 17 -15.95 -36.85 3.28
CA THR A 17 -14.85 -35.90 3.21
C THR A 17 -14.44 -35.57 1.78
N GLU A 18 -14.37 -36.56 0.88
CA GLU A 18 -14.11 -36.29 -0.53
C GLU A 18 -15.17 -35.36 -1.15
N ILE A 19 -16.45 -35.53 -0.78
CA ILE A 19 -17.53 -34.63 -1.21
C ILE A 19 -17.29 -33.21 -0.69
N ILE A 20 -16.94 -33.05 0.58
CA ILE A 20 -16.65 -31.74 1.19
C ILE A 20 -15.44 -31.09 0.52
N ILE A 21 -14.36 -31.83 0.30
CA ILE A 21 -13.15 -31.34 -0.37
C ILE A 21 -13.47 -30.89 -1.78
N SER A 22 -14.22 -31.69 -2.55
CA SER A 22 -14.65 -31.33 -3.90
C SER A 22 -15.47 -30.03 -3.91
N GLY A 23 -16.41 -29.90 -2.98
CA GLY A 23 -17.20 -28.67 -2.82
C GLY A 23 -16.35 -27.44 -2.47
N LEU A 24 -15.37 -27.59 -1.57
CA LEU A 24 -14.45 -26.50 -1.21
C LEU A 24 -13.55 -26.09 -2.38
N ARG A 25 -13.03 -27.06 -3.14
CA ARG A 25 -12.20 -26.80 -4.33
C ARG A 25 -12.96 -26.00 -5.37
N GLU A 26 -14.21 -26.37 -5.64
CA GLU A 26 -15.05 -25.64 -6.58
C GLU A 26 -15.39 -24.23 -6.06
N ALA A 27 -15.71 -24.09 -4.78
CA ALA A 27 -15.93 -22.79 -4.16
C ALA A 27 -14.68 -21.89 -4.29
N ILE A 28 -13.48 -22.41 -4.03
CA ILE A 28 -12.21 -21.66 -4.16
C ILE A 28 -11.98 -21.18 -5.59
N ARG A 29 -12.29 -22.00 -6.60
CA ARG A 29 -12.13 -21.61 -8.02
C ARG A 29 -13.05 -20.46 -8.43
N LEU A 30 -14.27 -20.45 -7.89
CA LEU A 30 -15.28 -19.46 -8.21
C LEU A 30 -15.13 -18.17 -7.37
N GLU A 31 -14.46 -18.26 -6.22
CA GLU A 31 -14.38 -17.15 -5.29
C GLU A 31 -13.42 -16.06 -5.76
N LYS A 32 -13.96 -14.84 -5.84
CA LYS A 32 -13.22 -13.62 -6.19
C LYS A 32 -12.82 -12.83 -4.95
N SER A 33 -13.59 -12.96 -3.87
CA SER A 33 -13.33 -12.27 -2.62
C SER A 33 -12.02 -12.73 -2.01
N LEU A 34 -11.13 -11.80 -1.68
CA LEU A 34 -9.87 -12.13 -0.99
C LEU A 34 -10.16 -12.73 0.38
N CYS A 35 -11.10 -12.15 1.12
CA CYS A 35 -11.47 -12.60 2.45
C CYS A 35 -12.14 -13.97 2.45
N GLU A 36 -13.16 -14.19 1.61
CA GLU A 36 -13.84 -15.48 1.56
C GLU A 36 -12.92 -16.57 1.02
N LYS A 37 -12.08 -16.26 0.04
CA LYS A 37 -11.12 -17.21 -0.51
C LYS A 37 -10.11 -17.66 0.54
N ALA A 38 -9.57 -16.75 1.34
CA ALA A 38 -8.71 -17.10 2.47
C ALA A 38 -9.42 -17.98 3.50
N ALA A 39 -10.69 -17.70 3.80
CA ALA A 39 -11.50 -18.52 4.70
C ALA A 39 -11.77 -19.93 4.13
N LEU A 40 -12.03 -20.04 2.82
CA LEU A 40 -12.20 -21.32 2.13
C LEU A 40 -10.90 -22.13 2.12
N TYR A 41 -9.76 -21.49 1.85
CA TYR A 41 -8.46 -22.12 1.98
C TYR A 41 -8.23 -22.64 3.40
N ASN A 42 -8.50 -21.83 4.43
CA ASN A 42 -8.39 -22.28 5.82
C ASN A 42 -9.21 -23.53 6.09
N LYS A 43 -10.45 -23.58 5.62
CA LYS A 43 -11.31 -24.77 5.77
C LYS A 43 -10.72 -25.98 5.06
N LEU A 44 -10.28 -25.82 3.81
CA LEU A 44 -9.68 -26.90 3.02
C LEU A 44 -8.41 -27.43 3.69
N ILE A 45 -7.49 -26.54 4.06
CA ILE A 45 -6.19 -26.89 4.64
C ILE A 45 -6.36 -27.58 5.99
N THR A 46 -7.21 -27.04 6.86
CA THR A 46 -7.52 -27.66 8.16
C THR A 46 -8.07 -29.08 7.97
N LEU A 47 -8.94 -29.27 6.98
CA LEU A 47 -9.49 -30.58 6.65
C LEU A 47 -8.40 -31.53 6.15
N LEU A 48 -7.56 -31.10 5.21
CA LEU A 48 -6.50 -31.93 4.65
C LEU A 48 -5.42 -32.29 5.69
N LEU A 49 -5.01 -31.35 6.53
CA LEU A 49 -4.02 -31.58 7.59
C LEU A 49 -4.52 -32.56 8.66
N ARG A 50 -5.84 -32.58 8.92
CA ARG A 50 -6.45 -33.56 9.84
C ARG A 50 -6.26 -35.01 9.40
N TYR A 51 -6.13 -35.27 8.10
CA TYR A 51 -5.88 -36.61 7.57
C TYR A 51 -4.42 -37.06 7.76
N GLY A 52 -3.47 -36.12 7.81
CA GLY A 52 -2.05 -36.41 8.05
C GLY A 52 -1.34 -37.19 6.94
N ASP A 53 -1.99 -37.40 5.78
CA ASP A 53 -1.43 -38.11 4.63
C ASP A 53 -0.91 -37.11 3.58
N THR A 54 0.40 -37.15 3.33
CA THR A 54 1.09 -36.25 2.40
C THR A 54 0.66 -36.45 0.95
N GLU A 55 0.41 -37.68 0.51
CA GLU A 55 -0.01 -37.95 -0.87
C GLU A 55 -1.47 -37.51 -1.07
N PHE A 56 -2.33 -37.74 -0.07
CA PHE A 56 -3.70 -37.24 -0.09
C PHE A 56 -3.76 -35.70 -0.13
N PHE A 57 -2.93 -35.03 0.69
CA PHE A 57 -2.81 -33.58 0.65
C PHE A 57 -2.36 -33.09 -0.72
N LYS A 58 -1.29 -33.69 -1.27
CA LYS A 58 -0.74 -33.35 -2.59
C LYS A 58 -1.78 -33.46 -3.68
N ALA A 59 -2.50 -34.58 -3.74
CA ALA A 59 -3.52 -34.84 -4.74
C ALA A 59 -4.67 -33.81 -4.73
N ASN A 60 -4.95 -33.22 -3.57
CA ASN A 60 -6.07 -32.29 -3.39
C ASN A 60 -5.69 -30.81 -3.37
N PHE A 61 -4.40 -30.48 -3.16
CA PHE A 61 -3.95 -29.10 -3.01
C PHE A 61 -3.01 -28.62 -4.11
N SER A 62 -2.32 -29.51 -4.83
CA SER A 62 -1.24 -29.12 -5.75
C SER A 62 -1.65 -28.10 -6.80
N GLU A 63 -2.88 -28.20 -7.32
CA GLU A 63 -3.43 -27.26 -8.32
C GLU A 63 -3.66 -25.84 -7.78
N PHE A 64 -3.75 -25.68 -6.46
CA PHE A 64 -4.02 -24.40 -5.80
C PHE A 64 -2.77 -23.71 -5.26
N THR A 65 -1.59 -24.32 -5.38
CA THR A 65 -0.36 -23.83 -4.78
C THR A 65 -0.07 -22.36 -5.11
N ASP A 66 -0.14 -22.00 -6.39
CA ASP A 66 0.18 -20.64 -6.86
C ASP A 66 -0.90 -19.62 -6.44
N ASP A 67 -2.16 -20.02 -6.52
CA ASP A 67 -3.29 -19.18 -6.13
C ASP A 67 -3.38 -18.98 -4.62
N PHE A 68 -3.03 -20.01 -3.83
CA PHE A 68 -2.86 -19.91 -2.38
C PHE A 68 -1.68 -18.99 -2.03
N THR A 69 -0.52 -19.17 -2.68
CA THR A 69 0.64 -18.29 -2.47
C THR A 69 0.29 -16.84 -2.75
N SER A 70 -0.42 -16.58 -3.86
CA SER A 70 -0.92 -15.25 -4.19
C SER A 70 -1.95 -14.73 -3.17
N SER A 71 -2.76 -15.62 -2.60
CA SER A 71 -3.74 -15.27 -1.57
C SER A 71 -3.05 -14.90 -0.25
N VAL A 72 -1.96 -15.56 0.13
CA VAL A 72 -1.14 -15.18 1.29
C VAL A 72 -0.43 -13.84 1.04
N GLU A 73 0.10 -13.62 -0.17
CA GLU A 73 0.75 -12.37 -0.57
C GLU A 73 -0.20 -11.16 -0.43
N LEU A 74 -1.41 -11.31 -0.94
CA LEU A 74 -2.43 -10.26 -0.94
C LEU A 74 -3.25 -10.19 0.35
N TYR A 75 -3.05 -11.11 1.30
CA TYR A 75 -3.83 -11.14 2.53
C TYR A 75 -3.62 -9.87 3.35
N PRO A 76 -4.68 -9.09 3.64
CA PRO A 76 -4.54 -7.85 4.39
C PRO A 76 -4.56 -8.15 5.89
N VAL A 77 -3.40 -8.04 6.55
CA VAL A 77 -3.29 -8.17 8.01
C VAL A 77 -3.95 -6.99 8.73
N GLN A 78 -3.83 -5.79 8.15
CA GLN A 78 -4.34 -4.56 8.73
C GLN A 78 -5.86 -4.44 8.52
N GLY A 79 -6.57 -4.12 9.59
CA GLY A 79 -8.01 -3.91 9.63
C GLY A 79 -8.87 -5.16 9.70
N ARG A 80 -8.26 -6.30 10.01
CA ARG A 80 -8.91 -7.59 10.26
C ARG A 80 -8.74 -8.03 11.70
N ASP A 81 -9.56 -8.99 12.11
CA ASP A 81 -9.37 -9.69 13.38
C ASP A 81 -7.98 -10.39 13.37
N PRO A 82 -7.09 -10.05 14.32
CA PRO A 82 -5.79 -10.70 14.45
C PRO A 82 -5.88 -12.23 14.62
N ALA A 83 -6.92 -12.76 15.27
CA ALA A 83 -7.08 -14.20 15.48
C ALA A 83 -7.37 -14.95 14.17
N GLU A 84 -8.16 -14.36 13.27
CA GLU A 84 -8.39 -14.90 11.92
C GLU A 84 -7.09 -14.91 11.11
N SER A 85 -6.35 -13.80 11.19
CA SER A 85 -5.07 -13.62 10.50
C SER A 85 -4.03 -14.64 10.97
N GLU A 86 -3.94 -14.84 12.28
CA GLU A 86 -3.06 -15.84 12.90
C GLU A 86 -3.39 -17.25 12.42
N THR A 87 -4.67 -17.61 12.41
CA THR A 87 -5.12 -18.93 11.94
C THR A 87 -4.73 -19.16 10.48
N PHE A 88 -4.93 -18.17 9.61
CA PHE A 88 -4.57 -18.25 8.19
C PHE A 88 -3.07 -18.39 7.97
N LEU A 89 -2.27 -17.59 8.67
CA LEU A 89 -0.81 -17.60 8.51
C LEU A 89 -0.16 -18.86 9.13
N ARG A 90 -0.68 -19.36 10.26
CA ARG A 90 -0.23 -20.64 10.83
C ARG A 90 -0.52 -21.80 9.91
N ASN A 91 -1.65 -21.80 9.22
CA ASN A 91 -1.95 -22.81 8.19
C ASN A 91 -0.95 -22.74 7.04
N ALA A 92 -0.52 -21.55 6.63
CA ALA A 92 0.55 -21.39 5.63
C ALA A 92 1.88 -21.97 6.13
N GLU A 93 2.30 -21.69 7.37
CA GLU A 93 3.51 -22.29 7.98
C GLU A 93 3.43 -23.82 8.04
N GLN A 94 2.26 -24.37 8.41
CA GLN A 94 2.07 -25.82 8.46
C GLN A 94 2.22 -26.45 7.07
N ILE A 95 1.70 -25.82 6.02
CA ILE A 95 1.85 -26.29 4.64
C ILE A 95 3.31 -26.28 4.20
N ILE A 96 4.03 -25.20 4.49
CA ILE A 96 5.46 -25.06 4.18
C ILE A 96 6.24 -26.25 4.78
N ASN A 97 6.00 -26.55 6.06
CA ASN A 97 6.64 -27.67 6.75
C ASN A 97 6.18 -29.04 6.24
N PHE A 98 4.91 -29.18 5.88
CA PHE A 98 4.32 -30.44 5.42
C PHE A 98 4.70 -30.78 3.97
N PHE A 99 5.06 -29.77 3.17
CA PHE A 99 5.39 -29.92 1.75
C PHE A 99 6.77 -29.30 1.42
N PRO A 100 7.87 -30.08 1.55
CA PRO A 100 9.22 -29.56 1.35
C PRO A 100 9.47 -28.88 0.00
N GLY A 101 8.73 -29.25 -1.05
CA GLY A 101 8.81 -28.59 -2.35
C GLY A 101 8.36 -27.12 -2.34
N LEU A 102 7.64 -26.66 -1.30
CA LEU A 102 7.26 -25.26 -1.10
C LEU A 102 8.26 -24.47 -0.26
N ASN A 103 9.18 -25.14 0.45
CA ASN A 103 10.22 -24.49 1.26
C ASN A 103 11.19 -23.64 0.42
N GLU A 104 11.39 -24.01 -0.85
CA GLU A 104 12.28 -23.27 -1.76
C GLU A 104 11.53 -22.17 -2.55
N GLY A 105 10.22 -22.03 -2.34
CA GLY A 105 9.36 -21.09 -3.05
C GLY A 105 9.32 -19.67 -2.44
N ARG A 106 8.42 -18.84 -2.98
CA ARG A 106 8.13 -17.49 -2.44
C ARG A 106 7.30 -17.54 -1.14
N LEU A 107 6.53 -18.61 -0.94
CA LEU A 107 5.57 -18.72 0.16
C LEU A 107 6.21 -18.55 1.55
N PRO A 108 7.36 -19.17 1.90
CA PRO A 108 7.98 -18.98 3.21
C PRO A 108 8.33 -17.52 3.52
N GLN A 109 8.93 -16.81 2.55
CA GLN A 109 9.30 -15.41 2.71
C GLN A 109 8.08 -14.51 2.91
N ILE A 110 7.02 -14.75 2.14
CA ILE A 110 5.76 -14.00 2.23
C ILE A 110 5.08 -14.28 3.58
N THR A 111 5.03 -15.54 4.01
CA THR A 111 4.44 -15.93 5.30
C THR A 111 5.20 -15.30 6.46
N GLU A 112 6.54 -15.32 6.44
CA GLU A 112 7.37 -14.67 7.44
C GLU A 112 7.10 -13.14 7.49
N GLU A 113 7.02 -12.47 6.34
CA GLU A 113 6.69 -11.05 6.27
C GLU A 113 5.31 -10.75 6.89
N LYS A 114 4.29 -11.56 6.57
CA LYS A 114 2.93 -11.37 7.10
C LYS A 114 2.84 -11.66 8.60
N LEU A 115 3.59 -12.65 9.10
CA LEU A 115 3.69 -12.91 10.53
C LEU A 115 4.38 -11.77 11.28
N LEU A 116 5.42 -11.18 10.68
CA LEU A 116 6.04 -9.98 11.24
C LEU A 116 5.06 -8.81 11.27
N GLN A 117 4.24 -8.61 10.23
CA GLN A 117 3.19 -7.60 10.22
C GLN A 117 2.13 -7.87 11.32
N LEU A 118 1.75 -9.13 11.53
CA LEU A 118 0.78 -9.52 12.55
C LEU A 118 1.32 -9.31 13.98
N ASN A 119 2.58 -9.64 14.23
CA ASN A 119 3.22 -9.40 15.53
C ASN A 119 3.29 -7.89 15.84
N LYS A 120 3.67 -7.06 14.86
CA LYS A 120 3.64 -5.60 15.01
C LYS A 120 2.24 -5.06 15.28
N LEU A 121 1.22 -5.67 14.68
CA LEU A 121 -0.17 -5.33 14.95
C LEU A 121 -0.52 -5.65 16.41
N TYR A 122 -0.19 -6.86 16.90
CA TYR A 122 -0.41 -7.22 18.30
C TYR A 122 0.26 -6.25 19.28
N ASP A 123 1.52 -5.88 19.04
CA ASP A 123 2.24 -4.89 19.86
C ASP A 123 1.46 -3.56 19.91
N THR A 124 1.03 -3.07 18.74
CA THR A 124 0.27 -1.81 18.64
C THR A 124 -1.09 -1.88 19.35
N LEU A 125 -1.77 -3.03 19.25
CA LEU A 125 -3.05 -3.27 19.91
C LEU A 125 -2.92 -3.38 21.44
N GLN A 126 -1.77 -3.85 21.93
CA GLN A 126 -1.41 -3.86 23.36
C GLN A 126 -0.88 -2.48 23.83
N GLY A 127 -0.91 -1.47 22.97
CA GLY A 127 -0.50 -0.11 23.31
C GLY A 127 1.02 0.07 23.39
N ASP A 128 1.78 -0.93 22.98
CA ASP A 128 3.21 -0.79 22.78
C ASP A 128 3.43 0.10 21.55
N SER A 129 4.25 1.13 21.73
CA SER A 129 4.71 1.91 20.61
C SER A 129 5.77 1.07 19.92
N ALA A 130 5.44 0.51 18.75
CA ALA A 130 6.43 -0.20 17.94
C ALA A 130 7.71 0.66 17.88
N PRO A 131 8.90 0.08 18.12
CA PRO A 131 10.13 0.84 18.15
C PRO A 131 10.21 1.66 16.87
N SER A 132 10.45 2.96 17.03
CA SER A 132 10.58 3.95 15.98
C SER A 132 11.83 3.68 15.13
N GLU A 133 11.91 2.52 14.49
CA GLU A 133 12.65 2.47 13.24
C GLU A 133 11.99 3.49 12.33
N LYS A 134 12.79 4.25 11.58
CA LYS A 134 12.35 5.22 10.57
C LYS A 134 11.69 4.49 9.40
N LEU A 135 10.68 3.68 9.70
CA LEU A 135 9.86 2.97 8.75
C LEU A 135 9.05 4.00 7.98
N ARG A 136 8.84 3.66 6.72
CA ARG A 136 8.06 4.47 5.80
C ARG A 136 6.63 4.53 6.34
N THR A 137 6.21 5.70 6.78
CA THR A 137 4.83 5.99 7.17
C THR A 137 3.87 5.63 6.04
N VAL A 138 2.80 4.92 6.38
CA VAL A 138 1.81 4.42 5.42
C VAL A 138 0.51 5.20 5.54
N LEU A 139 -0.09 5.51 4.40
CA LEU A 139 -1.43 6.10 4.33
C LEU A 139 -2.40 5.03 3.87
N TYR A 140 -3.36 4.72 4.72
CA TYR A 140 -4.38 3.72 4.50
C TYR A 140 -5.71 4.37 4.15
N PHE A 141 -6.59 3.58 3.53
CA PHE A 141 -8.03 3.81 3.57
C PHE A 141 -8.76 2.51 3.92
N PRO A 142 -9.85 2.58 4.69
CA PRO A 142 -10.60 1.40 5.07
C PRO A 142 -11.55 0.99 3.95
N VAL A 143 -11.49 -0.28 3.59
CA VAL A 143 -12.31 -0.94 2.57
C VAL A 143 -13.30 -1.88 3.26
N ILE A 144 -14.52 -1.90 2.74
CA ILE A 144 -15.55 -2.86 3.14
C ILE A 144 -15.79 -3.74 1.93
N GLU A 145 -15.57 -5.04 2.10
CA GLU A 145 -15.86 -6.03 1.06
C GLU A 145 -17.30 -6.50 1.20
N GLN A 146 -18.03 -6.49 0.08
CA GLN A 146 -19.46 -6.84 0.04
C GLN A 146 -19.75 -7.83 -1.07
N LYS A 147 -20.70 -8.73 -0.82
CA LYS A 147 -21.27 -9.67 -1.79
C LYS A 147 -22.77 -9.73 -1.58
N ASP A 148 -23.54 -9.56 -2.65
CA ASP A 148 -25.01 -9.50 -2.60
C ASP A 148 -25.55 -8.51 -1.55
N ASN A 149 -24.89 -7.35 -1.41
CA ASN A 149 -25.14 -6.31 -0.39
C ASN A 149 -24.90 -6.72 1.07
N LEU A 150 -24.33 -7.90 1.31
CA LEU A 150 -23.91 -8.34 2.64
C LEU A 150 -22.42 -8.03 2.83
N ARG A 151 -22.09 -7.45 4.00
CA ARG A 151 -20.71 -7.26 4.44
C ARG A 151 -20.06 -8.63 4.65
N ILE A 152 -18.96 -8.86 3.95
CA ILE A 152 -18.10 -10.04 4.13
C ILE A 152 -17.06 -9.73 5.20
N CYS A 153 -16.25 -8.69 4.96
CA CYS A 153 -15.13 -8.31 5.82
C CYS A 153 -14.81 -6.83 5.65
N SER A 154 -13.89 -6.34 6.46
CA SER A 154 -13.27 -5.03 6.32
C SER A 154 -11.76 -5.18 6.44
N TYR A 155 -11.01 -4.30 5.78
CA TYR A 155 -9.54 -4.27 5.85
C TYR A 155 -9.01 -2.89 5.46
N LEU A 156 -7.71 -2.66 5.67
CA LEU A 156 -7.04 -1.46 5.20
C LEU A 156 -6.32 -1.69 3.88
N GLU A 157 -6.52 -0.77 2.94
CA GLU A 157 -5.88 -0.75 1.64
C GLU A 157 -4.96 0.45 1.52
N THR A 158 -3.99 0.36 0.61
CA THR A 158 -3.07 1.45 0.29
C THR A 158 -3.12 1.80 -1.20
N ILE A 159 -2.86 3.07 -1.50
CA ILE A 159 -2.80 3.57 -2.88
C ILE A 159 -1.42 4.14 -3.12
N ASN A 160 -0.77 3.66 -4.17
CA ASN A 160 0.43 4.28 -4.71
C ASN A 160 0.03 5.23 -5.84
N VAL A 161 0.55 6.45 -5.76
CA VAL A 161 0.35 7.48 -6.76
C VAL A 161 1.69 7.89 -7.35
N ARG A 162 1.74 8.05 -8.67
CA ARG A 162 2.89 8.62 -9.37
C ARG A 162 2.40 9.66 -10.39
N ILE A 163 3.02 10.84 -10.37
CA ILE A 163 2.70 11.92 -11.30
C ILE A 163 3.95 12.22 -12.13
N ILE A 164 3.79 12.19 -13.46
CA ILE A 164 4.86 12.45 -14.42
C ILE A 164 4.45 13.62 -15.30
N GLY A 165 5.36 14.56 -15.55
CA GLY A 165 5.11 15.64 -16.50
C GLY A 165 4.96 15.09 -17.91
N SER A 166 3.97 15.56 -18.66
CA SER A 166 3.64 15.07 -20.00
C SER A 166 3.46 16.22 -20.99
N ASP A 167 3.76 15.96 -22.26
CA ASP A 167 3.45 16.85 -23.39
C ASP A 167 1.99 16.69 -23.85
N ASN A 168 1.37 15.54 -23.55
CA ASN A 168 -0.01 15.20 -23.90
C ASN A 168 -0.99 15.74 -22.85
N PRO A 169 -2.30 15.88 -23.18
CA PRO A 169 -3.33 16.22 -22.19
C PRO A 169 -3.26 15.31 -20.97
N THR A 170 -3.65 15.85 -19.81
CA THR A 170 -3.58 15.08 -18.56
C THR A 170 -4.36 13.77 -18.67
N SER A 171 -3.68 12.66 -18.42
CA SER A 171 -4.23 11.30 -18.51
C SER A 171 -4.16 10.59 -17.17
N PHE A 172 -5.08 9.66 -16.94
CA PHE A 172 -5.19 8.89 -15.70
C PHE A 172 -5.12 7.40 -16.02
N LEU A 173 -4.13 6.71 -15.46
CA LEU A 173 -3.94 5.27 -15.53
C LEU A 173 -4.21 4.69 -14.15
N ILE A 174 -5.20 3.81 -14.03
CA ILE A 174 -5.65 3.24 -12.75
C ILE A 174 -5.46 1.72 -12.80
N TYR A 175 -4.73 1.18 -11.83
CA TYR A 175 -4.37 -0.24 -11.74
C TYR A 175 -4.89 -0.89 -10.45
N PRO A 176 -5.48 -2.10 -10.53
CA PRO A 176 -5.71 -2.91 -11.71
C PRO A 176 -6.92 -2.38 -12.48
N GLY A 177 -6.70 -2.11 -13.77
CA GLY A 177 -7.76 -1.71 -14.69
C GLY A 177 -8.01 -2.88 -15.62
N GLU A 178 -8.74 -3.90 -15.18
CA GLU A 178 -9.22 -4.93 -16.09
C GLU A 178 -10.23 -4.28 -17.06
N ASN A 179 -9.79 -4.03 -18.29
CA ASN A 179 -10.52 -3.76 -19.53
C ASN A 179 -11.57 -2.63 -19.62
N THR A 180 -12.05 -2.01 -18.54
CA THR A 180 -12.79 -0.74 -18.59
C THR A 180 -12.73 -0.10 -17.21
N THR A 181 -11.94 0.97 -17.05
CA THR A 181 -11.95 1.75 -15.81
C THR A 181 -13.37 2.25 -15.55
N ASP A 182 -13.96 1.89 -14.40
CA ASP A 182 -15.27 2.39 -13.98
C ASP A 182 -15.31 3.93 -14.11
N PRO A 183 -16.24 4.50 -14.91
CA PRO A 183 -16.39 5.95 -15.04
C PRO A 183 -16.51 6.69 -13.71
N LYS A 184 -17.10 6.06 -12.68
CA LYS A 184 -17.21 6.65 -11.33
C LYS A 184 -15.84 6.75 -10.66
N LEU A 185 -15.07 5.67 -10.64
CA LEU A 185 -13.71 5.63 -10.12
C LEU A 185 -12.82 6.65 -10.81
N LYS A 186 -12.88 6.73 -12.15
CA LYS A 186 -12.13 7.72 -12.92
C LYS A 186 -12.51 9.15 -12.54
N LYS A 187 -13.82 9.45 -12.46
CA LYS A 187 -14.32 10.77 -12.07
C LYS A 187 -13.87 11.16 -10.66
N GLN A 188 -13.85 10.22 -9.72
CA GLN A 188 -13.39 10.45 -8.35
C GLN A 188 -11.88 10.75 -8.31
N VAL A 189 -11.07 10.01 -9.07
CA VAL A 189 -9.64 10.28 -9.25
C VAL A 189 -9.40 11.68 -9.83
N GLU A 190 -10.15 12.05 -10.87
CA GLU A 190 -10.08 13.37 -11.49
C GLU A 190 -10.44 14.50 -10.52
N LYS A 191 -11.52 14.33 -9.74
CA LYS A 191 -11.92 15.28 -8.68
C LYS A 191 -10.83 15.43 -7.63
N ALA A 192 -10.34 14.30 -7.11
CA ALA A 192 -9.31 14.29 -6.08
C ALA A 192 -8.01 14.95 -6.56
N PHE A 193 -7.62 14.70 -7.82
CA PHE A 193 -6.46 15.33 -8.45
C PHE A 193 -6.66 16.83 -8.65
N SER A 194 -7.82 17.27 -9.14
CA SER A 194 -8.17 18.69 -9.29
C SER A 194 -8.10 19.43 -7.95
N ALA A 195 -8.67 18.85 -6.89
CA ALA A 195 -8.57 19.39 -5.53
C ALA A 195 -7.11 19.50 -5.07
N ALA A 196 -6.31 18.45 -5.25
CA ALA A 196 -4.89 18.45 -4.91
C ALA A 196 -4.08 19.50 -5.69
N GLN A 197 -4.40 19.69 -6.97
CA GLN A 197 -3.76 20.69 -7.82
C GLN A 197 -4.08 22.11 -7.37
N LYS A 198 -5.35 22.40 -7.04
CA LYS A 198 -5.77 23.68 -6.45
C LYS A 198 -5.00 23.98 -5.16
N LEU A 199 -4.83 22.96 -4.29
CA LEU A 199 -4.07 23.07 -3.05
C LEU A 199 -2.58 23.33 -3.31
N ALA A 200 -1.96 22.57 -4.20
CA ALA A 200 -0.52 22.65 -4.47
C ALA A 200 -0.13 23.95 -5.20
N LEU A 201 -1.02 24.51 -6.02
CA LEU A 201 -0.81 25.76 -6.76
C LEU A 201 -1.29 27.01 -6.03
N ARG A 202 -1.83 26.89 -4.80
CA ARG A 202 -2.32 28.05 -4.05
C ARG A 202 -1.23 29.12 -3.93
N GLY A 203 -1.52 30.33 -4.43
CA GLY A 203 -0.58 31.44 -4.46
C GLY A 203 0.41 31.46 -5.65
N ARG A 204 0.22 30.61 -6.66
CA ARG A 204 0.98 30.61 -7.92
C ARG A 204 0.07 30.86 -9.11
N LYS A 205 0.63 31.41 -10.20
CA LYS A 205 -0.07 31.43 -11.49
C LYS A 205 -0.30 30.00 -11.93
N ASN A 206 -1.50 29.74 -12.48
CA ASN A 206 -1.91 28.42 -12.93
C ASN A 206 -0.87 27.89 -13.93
N ASP A 207 -0.26 26.76 -13.61
CA ASP A 207 0.76 26.14 -14.44
C ASP A 207 0.03 25.28 -15.47
N SER A 208 0.17 25.59 -16.76
CA SER A 208 -0.46 24.84 -17.86
C SER A 208 0.18 23.46 -18.10
N LYS A 209 0.95 22.97 -17.12
CA LYS A 209 1.54 21.65 -17.13
C LYS A 209 0.48 20.58 -17.23
N ARG A 210 0.80 19.58 -18.05
CA ARG A 210 -0.01 18.40 -18.26
C ARG A 210 0.69 17.22 -17.60
N TYR A 211 -0.10 16.25 -17.16
CA TYR A 211 0.39 15.17 -16.31
C TYR A 211 -0.08 13.80 -16.79
N GLU A 212 0.80 12.81 -16.75
CA GLU A 212 0.39 11.42 -16.69
C GLU A 212 0.30 11.03 -15.21
N VAL A 213 -0.90 10.63 -14.78
CA VAL A 213 -1.21 10.30 -13.39
C VAL A 213 -1.47 8.81 -13.30
N ILE A 214 -0.63 8.11 -12.53
CA ILE A 214 -0.72 6.66 -12.33
C ILE A 214 -1.18 6.41 -10.91
N VAL A 215 -2.26 5.65 -10.74
CA VAL A 215 -2.85 5.23 -9.48
C VAL A 215 -2.81 3.71 -9.41
N THR A 216 -2.27 3.14 -8.34
CA THR A 216 -2.15 1.69 -8.15
C THR A 216 -2.67 1.31 -6.77
N PHE A 217 -3.70 0.46 -6.74
CA PHE A 217 -4.18 -0.19 -5.52
C PHE A 217 -3.30 -1.41 -5.22
N VAL A 218 -2.91 -1.61 -3.96
CA VAL A 218 -1.87 -2.61 -3.62
C VAL A 218 -2.44 -4.02 -3.48
N ASN A 219 -3.53 -4.23 -2.74
CA ASN A 219 -4.08 -5.56 -2.50
C ASN A 219 -5.09 -5.99 -3.58
N SER A 220 -4.84 -5.64 -4.83
CA SER A 220 -5.90 -5.45 -5.80
C SER A 220 -6.45 -6.73 -6.46
N ARG A 221 -7.66 -7.14 -6.08
CA ARG A 221 -8.52 -8.07 -6.83
C ARG A 221 -10.01 -7.67 -6.87
N ALA A 222 -10.35 -6.52 -6.30
CA ALA A 222 -11.75 -6.10 -6.11
C ALA A 222 -12.13 -4.91 -7.02
N GLU A 223 -13.41 -4.85 -7.38
CA GLU A 223 -14.02 -3.66 -7.98
C GLU A 223 -14.33 -2.65 -6.86
N TYR A 224 -13.62 -1.51 -6.86
CA TYR A 224 -13.85 -0.47 -5.87
C TYR A 224 -15.08 0.36 -6.24
N THR A 225 -16.05 0.43 -5.33
CA THR A 225 -17.23 1.28 -5.47
C THR A 225 -17.33 2.28 -4.32
N GLY A 226 -17.85 3.47 -4.61
CA GLY A 226 -18.12 4.53 -3.62
C GLY A 226 -17.04 5.60 -3.49
N ASP A 227 -17.41 6.76 -2.93
CA ASP A 227 -16.59 7.98 -2.95
C ASP A 227 -15.60 8.11 -1.78
N SER A 228 -15.54 7.09 -0.92
CA SER A 228 -14.96 7.20 0.43
C SER A 228 -13.43 7.26 0.53
N PHE A 229 -12.69 7.13 -0.58
CA PHE A 229 -11.23 7.24 -0.63
C PHE A 229 -10.74 8.53 -1.33
N GLY A 230 -11.66 9.44 -1.66
CA GLY A 230 -11.32 10.72 -2.31
C GLY A 230 -10.33 11.55 -1.50
N LEU A 231 -10.51 11.60 -0.17
CA LEU A 231 -9.61 12.32 0.74
C LEU A 231 -8.18 11.76 0.71
N LEU A 232 -8.02 10.44 0.77
CA LEU A 232 -6.71 9.79 0.68
C LEU A 232 -6.02 10.15 -0.64
N LEU A 233 -6.74 10.03 -1.76
CA LEU A 233 -6.21 10.36 -3.08
C LEU A 233 -5.77 11.81 -3.17
N THR A 234 -6.59 12.75 -2.69
CA THR A 234 -6.22 14.17 -2.70
C THR A 234 -4.93 14.42 -1.92
N LEU A 235 -4.76 13.79 -0.77
CA LEU A 235 -3.51 13.91 0.01
C LEU A 235 -2.32 13.30 -0.75
N GLN A 236 -2.45 12.09 -1.31
CA GLN A 236 -1.39 11.45 -2.08
C GLN A 236 -0.99 12.27 -3.32
N PHE A 237 -1.98 12.76 -4.09
CA PHE A 237 -1.73 13.65 -5.22
C PHE A 237 -1.03 14.94 -4.78
N TYR A 238 -1.44 15.54 -3.66
CA TYR A 238 -0.79 16.75 -3.14
C TYR A 238 0.67 16.49 -2.78
N LEU A 239 0.97 15.36 -2.12
CA LEU A 239 2.35 14.99 -1.76
C LEU A 239 3.21 14.80 -3.00
N GLU A 240 2.71 14.13 -4.04
CA GLU A 240 3.42 13.95 -5.32
C GLU A 240 3.58 15.26 -6.10
N LEU A 241 2.52 16.06 -6.24
CA LEU A 241 2.59 17.39 -6.88
C LEU A 241 3.55 18.32 -6.13
N SER A 242 3.63 18.22 -4.80
CA SER A 242 4.55 19.02 -4.01
C SER A 242 6.01 18.71 -4.32
N ARG A 243 6.35 17.47 -4.67
CA ARG A 243 7.70 17.10 -5.13
C ARG A 243 8.05 17.75 -6.47
N ILE A 244 7.05 17.98 -7.32
CA ILE A 244 7.21 18.63 -8.63
C ILE A 244 7.31 20.15 -8.47
N TYR A 245 6.40 20.76 -7.71
CA TYR A 245 6.30 22.22 -7.59
C TYR A 245 7.24 22.83 -6.54
N TYR A 246 7.63 22.05 -5.53
CA TYR A 246 8.50 22.47 -4.43
C TYR A 246 9.66 21.48 -4.23
N PRO A 247 10.54 21.28 -5.24
CA PRO A 247 11.61 20.28 -5.18
C PRO A 247 12.63 20.52 -4.04
N ALA A 248 12.65 21.74 -3.49
CA ALA A 248 13.47 22.12 -2.34
C ALA A 248 12.94 21.57 -1.00
N LEU A 249 11.68 21.14 -0.94
CA LEU A 249 11.01 20.64 0.24
C LEU A 249 10.84 19.12 0.17
N ASN A 250 10.85 18.50 1.33
CA ASN A 250 10.46 17.12 1.54
C ASN A 250 9.18 17.14 2.39
N LEU A 251 8.06 16.79 1.76
CA LEU A 251 6.77 16.63 2.44
C LEU A 251 6.51 15.13 2.56
N ARG A 252 6.25 14.67 3.77
CA ARG A 252 5.90 13.28 4.05
C ARG A 252 4.96 13.20 5.26
N PRO A 253 4.12 12.16 5.35
CA PRO A 253 3.46 11.83 6.60
C PRO A 253 4.49 11.59 7.71
N GLU A 254 4.13 11.97 8.94
CA GLU A 254 4.93 11.67 10.14
C GLU A 254 4.50 10.38 10.82
N VAL A 255 3.22 10.06 10.70
CA VAL A 255 2.57 8.94 11.38
C VAL A 255 1.78 8.11 10.38
N ASN A 256 1.48 6.87 10.76
CA ASN A 256 0.53 6.04 10.01
C ASN A 256 -0.88 6.62 10.15
N MET A 257 -1.56 6.84 9.03
CA MET A 257 -2.90 7.44 9.03
C MET A 257 -3.85 6.66 8.15
N CYS A 258 -5.06 6.46 8.65
CA CYS A 258 -6.19 5.96 7.90
C CYS A 258 -7.09 7.13 7.50
N LEU A 259 -7.39 7.28 6.20
CA LEU A 259 -8.19 8.39 5.70
C LEU A 259 -9.45 7.87 5.01
N THR A 260 -10.60 8.46 5.35
CA THR A 260 -11.83 8.21 4.61
C THR A 260 -12.65 9.49 4.49
N GLY A 261 -13.27 9.67 3.33
CA GLY A 261 -14.08 10.83 3.00
C GLY A 261 -14.14 11.02 1.49
N GLY A 262 -15.28 11.49 0.99
CA GLY A 262 -15.37 11.98 -0.38
C GLY A 262 -14.78 13.37 -0.52
N ILE A 263 -14.55 13.80 -1.76
CA ILE A 263 -14.11 15.15 -2.09
C ILE A 263 -15.05 15.72 -3.15
N ASP A 264 -15.62 16.90 -2.86
CA ASP A 264 -16.46 17.62 -3.81
C ASP A 264 -15.65 18.47 -4.80
N GLU A 265 -16.35 19.18 -5.69
CA GLU A 265 -15.73 20.01 -6.73
C GLU A 265 -15.01 21.24 -6.18
N ASP A 266 -15.39 21.68 -4.98
CA ASP A 266 -14.77 22.77 -4.23
C ASP A 266 -13.54 22.32 -3.44
N GLY A 267 -13.30 21.01 -3.35
CA GLY A 267 -12.20 20.43 -2.58
C GLY A 267 -12.52 20.25 -1.09
N LYS A 268 -13.79 20.27 -0.70
CA LYS A 268 -14.23 19.98 0.66
C LYS A 268 -14.46 18.50 0.86
N VAL A 269 -14.30 18.06 2.11
CA VAL A 269 -14.50 16.68 2.54
C VAL A 269 -15.99 16.45 2.74
N THR A 270 -16.54 15.47 2.01
CA THR A 270 -17.96 15.11 2.08
C THR A 270 -18.18 13.89 2.98
N LYS A 271 -19.33 13.86 3.65
CA LYS A 271 -19.77 12.74 4.49
C LYS A 271 -19.92 11.44 3.69
N ILE A 272 -19.77 10.31 4.39
CA ILE A 272 -19.99 8.97 3.85
C ILE A 272 -21.28 8.36 4.41
N GLY A 273 -21.59 8.62 5.68
CA GLY A 273 -22.72 8.03 6.40
C GLY A 273 -22.29 7.29 7.67
N SER A 274 -23.09 7.42 8.72
CA SER A 274 -22.79 6.95 10.08
C SER A 274 -22.66 5.42 10.22
N GLU A 275 -23.41 4.63 9.47
CA GLU A 275 -23.28 3.16 9.52
C GLU A 275 -21.94 2.70 8.92
N LEU A 276 -21.59 3.25 7.76
CA LEU A 276 -20.34 2.93 7.06
C LEU A 276 -19.11 3.43 7.82
N ILE A 277 -19.21 4.57 8.52
CA ILE A 277 -18.09 5.12 9.27
C ILE A 277 -17.72 4.24 10.46
N ASN A 278 -18.70 3.65 11.16
CA ASN A 278 -18.44 2.75 12.28
C ASN A 278 -17.67 1.51 11.83
N THR A 279 -18.10 0.90 10.73
CA THR A 279 -17.39 -0.27 10.14
C THR A 279 -15.96 0.10 9.72
N LYS A 280 -15.77 1.26 9.10
CA LYS A 280 -14.44 1.75 8.70
C LYS A 280 -13.54 2.07 9.89
N LEU A 281 -14.15 2.53 10.98
CA LEU A 281 -13.46 2.82 12.23
C LEU A 281 -13.00 1.52 12.91
N GLU A 282 -13.82 0.46 12.90
CA GLU A 282 -13.41 -0.88 13.36
C GLU A 282 -12.14 -1.36 12.64
N ALA A 283 -12.13 -1.27 11.31
CA ALA A 283 -10.95 -1.63 10.53
C ALA A 283 -9.73 -0.74 10.84
N ALA A 284 -9.91 0.57 11.05
CA ALA A 284 -8.80 1.43 11.41
C ALA A 284 -8.24 1.13 12.82
N ALA A 285 -9.08 0.73 13.76
CA ALA A 285 -8.65 0.39 15.11
C ALA A 285 -7.87 -0.91 15.16
N LEU A 286 -8.25 -1.90 14.35
CA LEU A 286 -7.50 -3.14 14.12
C LEU A 286 -6.32 -2.93 13.18
N SER A 287 -5.58 -1.83 13.33
CA SER A 287 -4.41 -1.52 12.53
C SER A 287 -3.32 -0.81 13.32
N ASP A 288 -2.16 -0.65 12.68
CA ASP A 288 -1.04 0.17 13.11
C ASP A 288 -1.21 1.69 12.88
N SER A 289 -2.40 2.14 12.48
CA SER A 289 -2.68 3.57 12.27
C SER A 289 -2.76 4.34 13.58
N GLU A 290 -2.06 5.47 13.68
CA GLU A 290 -2.14 6.34 14.87
C GLU A 290 -3.34 7.28 14.80
N TYR A 291 -3.76 7.62 13.58
CA TYR A 291 -4.91 8.49 13.33
C TYR A 291 -5.87 7.85 12.33
N ILE A 292 -7.16 8.08 12.55
CA ILE A 292 -8.19 7.99 11.53
C ILE A 292 -8.75 9.38 11.25
N ILE A 293 -8.73 9.77 9.99
CA ILE A 293 -9.22 11.07 9.52
C ILE A 293 -10.51 10.85 8.77
N ILE A 294 -11.57 11.49 9.25
CA ILE A 294 -12.95 11.31 8.78
C ILE A 294 -13.61 12.67 8.47
N PRO A 295 -14.73 12.70 7.72
CA PRO A 295 -15.48 13.93 7.50
C PRO A 295 -15.98 14.51 8.83
N LYS A 296 -15.93 15.84 8.97
CA LYS A 296 -16.36 16.53 10.20
C LYS A 296 -17.83 16.27 10.54
N GLU A 297 -18.67 16.06 9.53
CA GLU A 297 -20.08 15.73 9.69
C GLU A 297 -20.25 14.34 10.31
N ASP A 298 -19.61 13.31 9.74
CA ASP A 298 -19.64 11.95 10.29
C ASP A 298 -19.06 11.92 11.72
N HIS A 299 -18.01 12.71 12.00
CA HIS A 299 -17.43 12.82 13.34
C HIS A 299 -18.42 13.33 14.40
N LYS A 300 -19.36 14.21 14.04
CA LYS A 300 -20.37 14.72 14.98
C LYS A 300 -21.44 13.67 15.29
N GLU A 301 -21.65 12.75 14.36
CA GLU A 301 -22.64 11.68 14.45
C GLU A 301 -22.08 10.41 15.12
N LEU A 302 -20.78 10.39 15.42
CA LEU A 302 -20.18 9.33 16.21
C LEU A 302 -20.78 9.35 17.62
N GLY A 303 -21.57 8.32 17.94
CA GLY A 303 -21.69 7.88 19.33
C GLY A 303 -20.28 7.60 19.85
N TYR A 304 -19.94 8.10 21.03
CA TYR A 304 -18.61 7.98 21.65
C TYR A 304 -18.05 6.53 21.64
N PRO A 305 -16.72 6.34 21.83
CA PRO A 305 -15.93 5.19 21.40
C PRO A 305 -16.00 4.00 22.37
N GLU A 306 -17.21 3.56 22.74
CA GLU A 306 -17.38 2.34 23.55
C GLU A 306 -16.94 1.08 22.81
N TYR A 307 -16.79 1.13 21.48
CA TYR A 307 -16.39 -0.04 20.68
C TYR A 307 -14.93 -0.46 20.83
N PHE A 308 -14.02 0.42 21.25
CA PHE A 308 -12.59 0.06 21.40
C PHE A 308 -12.12 -0.03 22.86
N SER A 309 -12.93 0.46 23.80
CA SER A 309 -12.53 0.54 25.21
C SER A 309 -12.78 -0.74 26.02
N THR A 310 -13.58 -1.70 25.56
CA THR A 310 -14.13 -2.71 26.50
C THR A 310 -13.87 -4.19 26.19
N ASP A 311 -13.80 -4.65 24.94
CA ASP A 311 -13.93 -6.11 24.72
C ASP A 311 -12.69 -6.85 24.16
N GLY A 312 -11.58 -6.18 23.81
CA GLY A 312 -10.39 -6.91 23.30
C GLY A 312 -9.03 -6.22 23.40
N TYR A 313 -8.93 -4.91 23.13
CA TYR A 313 -7.65 -4.19 23.05
C TYR A 313 -7.69 -2.83 23.77
N PRO A 314 -7.89 -2.79 25.10
CA PRO A 314 -8.12 -1.54 25.85
C PRO A 314 -6.91 -0.57 25.84
N GLN A 315 -5.73 -1.06 25.51
CA GLN A 315 -4.50 -0.26 25.45
C GLN A 315 -4.28 0.38 24.06
N ARG A 316 -5.10 0.04 23.07
CA ARG A 316 -5.02 0.58 21.70
C ARG A 316 -5.36 2.07 21.69
N LYS A 317 -4.41 2.90 21.23
CA LYS A 317 -4.57 4.37 21.12
C LYS A 317 -4.75 4.81 19.68
N LEU A 318 -5.99 4.91 19.20
CA LEU A 318 -6.33 5.48 17.89
C LEU A 318 -6.91 6.89 18.05
N ASN A 319 -6.31 7.89 17.41
CA ASN A 319 -6.82 9.26 17.42
C ASN A 319 -7.83 9.46 16.28
N ILE A 320 -9.04 9.94 16.60
CA ILE A 320 -10.06 10.26 15.62
C ILE A 320 -10.04 11.75 15.32
N LEU A 321 -9.90 12.12 14.05
CA LEU A 321 -9.88 13.52 13.60
C LEU A 321 -10.95 13.78 12.55
N GLY A 322 -11.95 14.59 12.91
CA GLY A 322 -12.94 15.10 11.95
C GLY A 322 -12.44 16.37 11.25
N ILE A 323 -12.42 16.38 9.91
CA ILE A 323 -11.98 17.53 9.09
C ILE A 323 -13.02 17.96 8.06
N THR A 324 -12.96 19.22 7.63
CA THR A 324 -13.80 19.77 6.55
C THR A 324 -13.05 19.94 5.23
N SER A 325 -11.71 20.04 5.29
CA SER A 325 -10.87 20.22 4.11
C SER A 325 -9.51 19.51 4.26
N PRO A 326 -8.89 19.05 3.16
CA PRO A 326 -7.55 18.46 3.21
C PRO A 326 -6.47 19.42 3.72
N ASP A 327 -6.68 20.74 3.60
CA ASP A 327 -5.80 21.77 4.16
C ASP A 327 -5.58 21.60 5.67
N GLU A 328 -6.59 21.14 6.41
CA GLU A 328 -6.48 20.92 7.85
C GLU A 328 -5.43 19.85 8.19
N ILE A 329 -5.28 18.82 7.35
CA ILE A 329 -4.24 17.80 7.49
C ILE A 329 -2.87 18.41 7.22
N LEU A 330 -2.75 19.17 6.14
CA LEU A 330 -1.47 19.77 5.69
C LEU A 330 -0.91 20.81 6.68
N ASN A 331 -1.79 21.46 7.44
CA ASN A 331 -1.40 22.45 8.44
C ASN A 331 -0.98 21.83 9.79
N ARG A 332 -1.19 20.52 9.98
CA ARG A 332 -0.86 19.80 11.22
C ARG A 332 0.54 19.21 11.16
N ARG A 333 1.44 19.74 11.99
CA ARG A 333 2.86 19.31 12.07
C ARG A 333 3.05 17.94 12.71
N ASP A 334 2.07 17.50 13.49
CA ASP A 334 1.99 16.15 14.04
C ASP A 334 1.58 15.10 12.99
N LEU A 335 1.01 15.52 11.85
CA LEU A 335 0.59 14.63 10.77
C LEU A 335 1.53 14.69 9.56
N ILE A 336 1.99 15.89 9.19
CA ILE A 336 2.81 16.14 8.00
C ILE A 336 4.10 16.86 8.38
N VAL A 337 5.24 16.22 8.10
CA VAL A 337 6.55 16.84 8.20
C VAL A 337 6.88 17.61 6.93
N ILE A 338 7.37 18.83 7.11
CA ILE A 338 7.90 19.65 6.03
C ILE A 338 9.35 20.01 6.36
N GLU A 339 10.27 19.37 5.66
CA GLU A 339 11.70 19.57 5.82
C GLU A 339 12.31 20.21 4.57
N LYS A 340 13.33 21.06 4.76
CA LYS A 340 14.15 21.52 3.63
C LYS A 340 15.14 20.41 3.26
N LYS A 341 15.14 20.00 1.98
CA LYS A 341 16.16 19.08 1.49
C LYS A 341 17.56 19.70 1.61
N PRO A 342 18.58 18.98 2.10
CA PRO A 342 19.96 19.48 2.12
C PRO A 342 20.46 19.74 0.70
N LEU A 343 21.29 20.77 0.53
CA LEU A 343 21.75 21.23 -0.79
C LEU A 343 22.41 20.10 -1.62
N ARG A 344 23.18 19.23 -0.97
CA ARG A 344 23.84 18.07 -1.61
C ARG A 344 22.84 17.15 -2.30
N ARG A 345 21.71 16.83 -1.66
CA ARG A 345 20.65 15.99 -2.25
C ARG A 345 19.98 16.71 -3.43
N ARG A 346 19.79 18.03 -3.33
CA ARG A 346 19.22 18.82 -4.44
C ARG A 346 20.10 18.80 -5.67
N ILE A 347 21.42 18.94 -5.50
CA ILE A 347 22.38 18.88 -6.61
C ILE A 347 22.37 17.48 -7.21
N LEU A 348 22.41 16.42 -6.40
CA LEU A 348 22.39 15.03 -6.88
C LEU A 348 21.11 14.73 -7.69
N GLU A 349 19.94 15.06 -7.16
CA GLU A 349 18.65 14.86 -7.84
C GLU A 349 18.60 15.66 -9.16
N ALA A 350 19.11 16.90 -9.17
CA ALA A 350 19.20 17.71 -10.39
C ALA A 350 20.18 17.11 -11.40
N SER A 351 21.31 16.56 -10.95
CA SER A 351 22.29 15.91 -11.82
C SER A 351 21.75 14.63 -12.45
N VAL A 352 20.98 13.83 -11.71
CA VAL A 352 20.30 12.65 -12.27
C VAL A 352 19.23 13.07 -13.27
N ARG A 353 18.41 14.06 -12.93
CA ARG A 353 17.33 14.56 -13.79
C ARG A 353 17.84 15.17 -15.10
N HIS A 354 18.97 15.87 -15.04
CA HIS A 354 19.59 16.55 -16.18
C HIS A 354 20.93 15.91 -16.55
N SER A 355 21.03 14.58 -16.48
CA SER A 355 22.28 13.83 -16.69
C SER A 355 22.99 14.19 -18.01
N ARG A 356 22.22 14.37 -19.09
CA ARG A 356 22.73 14.81 -20.40
C ARG A 356 23.34 16.21 -20.35
N THR A 357 22.68 17.16 -19.70
CA THR A 357 23.17 18.54 -19.56
C THR A 357 24.40 18.58 -18.67
N VAL A 358 24.43 17.81 -17.58
CA VAL A 358 25.60 17.67 -16.73
C VAL A 358 26.78 17.09 -17.50
N LEU A 359 26.55 16.02 -18.30
CA LEU A 359 27.58 15.44 -19.15
C LEU A 359 28.15 16.47 -20.13
N LEU A 360 27.30 17.21 -20.84
CA LEU A 360 27.73 18.29 -21.73
C LEU A 360 28.52 19.38 -21.00
N SER A 361 28.09 19.75 -19.80
CA SER A 361 28.78 20.74 -18.97
C SER A 361 30.18 20.26 -18.57
N VAL A 362 30.31 18.99 -18.20
CA VAL A 362 31.60 18.36 -17.87
C VAL A 362 32.52 18.37 -19.09
N ILE A 363 32.02 18.00 -20.27
CA ILE A 363 32.79 18.04 -21.52
C ILE A 363 33.27 19.48 -21.79
N LEU A 364 32.39 20.48 -21.66
CA LEU A 364 32.72 21.88 -21.89
C LEU A 364 33.81 22.38 -20.92
N VAL A 365 33.71 22.03 -19.64
CA VAL A 365 34.73 22.36 -18.64
C VAL A 365 36.06 21.70 -18.98
N LEU A 366 36.05 20.44 -19.40
CA LEU A 366 37.25 19.69 -19.74
C LEU A 366 37.95 20.28 -20.98
N LEU A 367 37.19 20.65 -22.01
CA LEU A 367 37.70 21.38 -23.17
C LEU A 367 38.29 22.73 -22.78
N THR A 368 37.65 23.46 -21.87
CA THR A 368 38.14 24.75 -21.37
C THR A 368 39.45 24.59 -20.61
N VAL A 369 39.57 23.58 -19.75
CA VAL A 369 40.81 23.26 -19.02
C VAL A 369 41.94 22.90 -19.98
N ILE A 370 41.68 22.05 -20.98
CA ILE A 370 42.66 21.69 -22.00
C ILE A 370 43.14 22.94 -22.76
N PHE A 371 42.21 23.78 -23.20
CA PHE A 371 42.52 25.01 -23.95
C PHE A 371 43.37 25.99 -23.12
N LEU A 372 43.04 26.17 -21.83
CA LEU A 372 43.80 27.03 -20.92
C LEU A 372 45.21 26.48 -20.65
N SER A 373 45.36 25.15 -20.55
CA SER A 373 46.65 24.49 -20.37
C SER A 373 47.56 24.64 -21.60
N PHE A 374 47.03 24.47 -22.81
CA PHE A 374 47.79 24.70 -24.05
C PHE A 374 48.29 26.14 -24.18
N ARG A 375 47.52 27.12 -23.72
CA ARG A 375 47.95 28.52 -23.72
C ARG A 375 49.03 28.84 -22.67
N SER A 376 49.11 28.02 -21.63
CA SER A 376 50.11 28.16 -20.56
C SER A 376 51.38 27.36 -20.82
N ASP A 377 51.55 26.78 -22.02
CA ASP A 377 52.77 26.08 -22.40
C ASP A 377 53.92 27.10 -22.58
N HIS A 378 54.66 27.31 -21.50
CA HIS A 378 55.89 28.10 -21.45
C HIS A 378 57.07 27.27 -21.95
N ASN A 379 56.96 26.68 -23.13
CA ASN A 379 58.10 26.01 -23.76
C ASN A 379 59.10 27.11 -24.15
N PRO A 380 60.31 27.19 -23.53
CA PRO A 380 61.22 28.30 -23.77
C PRO A 380 61.74 28.25 -25.21
N ALA A 381 61.32 29.21 -26.04
CA ALA A 381 61.69 29.29 -27.45
C ALA A 381 63.10 29.89 -27.70
N GLU A 382 63.82 30.31 -26.67
CA GLU A 382 65.19 30.82 -26.81
C GLU A 382 66.18 29.98 -25.99
N VAL A 383 66.81 29.02 -26.66
CA VAL A 383 68.11 28.50 -26.23
C VAL A 383 69.15 29.53 -26.64
N SER A 384 69.46 30.46 -25.74
CA SER A 384 70.64 31.33 -25.91
C SER A 384 71.89 30.45 -25.83
N PHE A 385 72.46 30.09 -26.97
CA PHE A 385 73.83 29.59 -27.03
C PHE A 385 74.77 30.74 -26.68
N LYS A 386 75.17 30.82 -25.42
CA LYS A 386 76.39 31.53 -25.04
C LYS A 386 77.56 30.76 -25.65
N ASN A 387 77.96 31.13 -26.87
CA ASN A 387 79.28 30.80 -27.38
C ASN A 387 80.31 31.50 -26.48
N ASN A 388 80.79 30.75 -25.50
CA ASN A 388 82.11 30.97 -24.94
C ASN A 388 83.14 30.41 -25.94
N VAL A 389 84.28 31.12 -26.02
CA VAL A 389 85.57 30.69 -26.61
C VAL A 389 85.67 30.98 -28.13
N ALA A 390 86.61 31.77 -28.65
CA ALA A 390 87.85 32.38 -28.12
C ALA A 390 88.06 33.80 -28.66
#